data_AF-X1MS40-F1
#
_entry.id   AF-X1MS40-F1
#
_cell.length_a   1.000
_cell.length_b   1.000
_cell.length_c   1.000
_cell.angle_alpha   90.00
_cell.angle_beta   90.00
_cell.angle_gamma   90.00
#
_symmetry.space_group_name_H-M   'P 1'
#
loop_
_entity.id
_entity.type
_entity.pdbx_description
1 polymer ?
#
loop_
_entity_poly.entity_id
_entity_poly.type
_entity_poly.pdbx_seq_one_letter_code
_entity_poly.pdbx_strand_id
1 'polypeptide(L)'
;MADNVSFHTRTALAEGLRKLFKQLEQRLSLRQPLTVYLAGGMAVHLYTASRVTTDVDAEFAGRVLLPQDVLVDVVLEDGTPQVIYLDTNYNPTFALMHEDYQEDSIPV
;
A
#
# COMPACT_ATOMS: atom_id res chain seq x y z
N MET A 1 -17.58 -11.92 6.21
CA MET A 1 -17.75 -11.37 7.58
C MET A 1 -16.49 -10.59 7.91
N ALA A 2 -16.51 -9.27 7.80
CA ALA A 2 -15.35 -8.39 8.03
C ALA A 2 -15.64 -7.31 9.10
N ASP A 3 -16.57 -7.60 10.02
CA ASP A 3 -17.21 -6.54 10.82
C ASP A 3 -16.43 -6.08 12.05
N ASN A 4 -15.12 -6.34 12.17
CA ASN A 4 -14.31 -5.82 13.29
C ASN A 4 -12.78 -5.85 13.10
N VAL A 5 -12.26 -5.66 11.88
CA VAL A 5 -10.81 -5.45 11.72
C VAL A 5 -10.46 -4.01 12.10
N SER A 6 -9.62 -3.84 13.13
CA SER A 6 -9.05 -2.55 13.49
C SER A 6 -7.63 -2.44 12.93
N PHE A 7 -7.42 -1.52 11.98
CA PHE A 7 -6.11 -1.26 11.41
C PHE A 7 -5.28 -0.26 12.20
N HIS A 8 -3.97 -0.50 12.24
CA HIS A 8 -2.96 0.41 12.76
C HIS A 8 -2.59 1.48 11.73
N THR A 9 -3.49 2.45 11.53
CA THR A 9 -3.35 3.50 10.49
C THR A 9 -2.56 4.74 10.93
N ARG A 10 -2.01 4.74 12.15
CA ARG A 10 -1.30 5.86 12.77
C ARG A 10 0.19 5.59 13.01
N THR A 11 0.72 4.47 12.52
CA THR A 11 2.17 4.23 12.54
C THR A 11 2.85 5.10 11.49
N ALA A 12 4.15 5.33 11.64
CA ALA A 12 4.96 6.07 10.68
C ALA A 12 4.87 5.45 9.26
N LEU A 13 4.87 4.11 9.18
CA LEU A 13 4.72 3.39 7.92
C LEU A 13 3.33 3.57 7.30
N ALA A 14 2.26 3.48 8.10
CA ALA A 14 0.90 3.68 7.60
C ALA A 14 0.66 5.12 7.13
N GLU A 15 1.21 6.11 7.84
CA GLU A 15 1.16 7.50 7.39
C GLU A 15 2.00 7.74 6.12
N GLY A 16 3.16 7.10 6.02
CA GLY A 16 3.98 7.11 4.81
C GLY A 16 3.28 6.49 3.61
N LEU A 17 2.60 5.36 3.79
CA LEU A 17 1.76 4.73 2.78
C LEU A 17 0.67 5.68 2.28
N ARG A 18 -0.04 6.36 3.20
CA ARG A 18 -1.05 7.37 2.84
C ARG A 18 -0.45 8.53 2.06
N LYS A 19 0.75 8.98 2.42
CA LYS A 19 1.47 10.03 1.67
C LYS A 19 1.85 9.53 0.26
N LEU A 20 2.30 8.30 0.12
CA LEU A 20 2.65 7.70 -1.16
C LEU A 20 1.44 7.66 -2.09
N PHE A 21 0.28 7.17 -1.62
CA PHE A 21 -0.93 7.16 -2.44
C PHE A 21 -1.46 8.56 -2.77
N LYS A 22 -1.34 9.54 -1.87
CA LYS A 22 -1.67 10.94 -2.20
C LYS A 22 -0.78 11.52 -3.29
N GLN A 23 0.53 11.22 -3.26
CA GLN A 23 1.43 11.66 -4.33
C GLN A 23 1.09 10.97 -5.67
N LEU A 24 0.78 9.67 -5.64
CA LEU A 24 0.34 8.94 -6.83
C LEU A 24 -0.95 9.54 -7.40
N GLU A 25 -1.97 9.78 -6.57
CA GLU A 25 -3.24 10.39 -7.00
C GLU A 25 -3.00 11.73 -7.73
N GLN A 26 -2.17 12.61 -7.16
CA GLN A 26 -1.82 13.90 -7.75
C GLN A 26 -1.10 13.74 -9.10
N ARG A 27 -0.12 12.82 -9.18
CA ARG A 27 0.68 12.62 -10.40
C ARG A 27 -0.09 11.92 -11.51
N LEU A 28 -0.99 11.00 -11.16
CA LEU A 28 -1.77 10.24 -12.13
C LEU A 28 -2.91 11.06 -12.77
N SER A 29 -3.28 12.21 -12.19
CA SER A 29 -4.35 13.09 -12.70
C SER A 29 -5.64 12.31 -13.03
N LEU A 30 -6.02 11.44 -12.09
CA LEU A 30 -7.14 10.51 -12.27
C LEU A 30 -8.45 11.27 -12.54
N ARG A 31 -9.23 10.81 -13.53
CA ARG A 31 -10.56 11.38 -13.85
C ARG A 31 -11.68 10.78 -13.02
N GLN A 32 -11.41 9.65 -12.38
CA GLN A 32 -12.33 8.88 -11.55
C GLN A 32 -11.52 8.14 -10.48
N PRO A 33 -12.14 7.76 -9.35
CA PRO A 33 -11.47 6.95 -8.34
C PRO A 33 -10.89 5.66 -8.94
N LEU A 34 -9.70 5.27 -8.46
CA LEU A 34 -9.01 4.05 -8.85
C LEU A 34 -8.83 3.18 -7.62
N THR A 35 -9.46 2.01 -7.61
CA THR A 35 -9.26 1.01 -6.55
C THR A 35 -7.85 0.45 -6.64
N VAL A 36 -7.19 0.34 -5.48
CA VAL A 36 -5.88 -0.25 -5.33
C VAL A 36 -5.97 -1.36 -4.28
N TYR A 37 -5.52 -2.56 -4.63
CA TYR A 37 -5.42 -3.69 -3.70
C TYR A 37 -4.01 -3.73 -3.14
N LEU A 38 -3.91 -3.58 -1.82
CA LEU A 38 -2.65 -3.63 -1.09
C LEU A 38 -2.37 -5.07 -0.63
N ALA A 39 -1.15 -5.53 -0.86
CA ALA A 39 -0.70 -6.85 -0.45
C ALA A 39 0.62 -6.78 0.32
N GLY A 40 1.22 -7.95 0.55
CA GLY A 40 2.58 -8.06 1.03
C GLY A 40 2.79 -7.60 2.47
N GLY A 41 4.01 -7.17 2.77
CA GLY A 41 4.39 -6.79 4.12
C GLY A 41 3.61 -5.59 4.64
N MET A 42 3.27 -4.65 3.76
CA MET A 42 2.61 -3.41 4.14
C MET A 42 1.17 -3.68 4.56
N ALA A 43 0.46 -4.58 3.86
CA ALA A 43 -0.85 -5.05 4.32
C ALA A 43 -0.76 -5.69 5.71
N VAL A 44 0.21 -6.59 5.95
CA VAL A 44 0.43 -7.21 7.26
C VAL A 44 0.78 -6.19 8.35
N HIS A 45 1.53 -5.13 8.00
CA HIS A 45 1.83 -4.05 8.92
C HIS A 45 0.56 -3.37 9.43
N LEU A 46 -0.41 -3.08 8.55
CA LEU A 46 -1.67 -2.45 8.95
C LEU A 46 -2.45 -3.30 9.96
N TYR A 47 -2.37 -4.63 9.87
CA TYR A 47 -3.00 -5.53 10.85
C TYR A 47 -2.25 -5.62 12.19
N THR A 48 -0.93 -5.44 12.21
CA THR A 48 -0.10 -5.88 13.35
C THR A 48 0.76 -4.79 13.99
N ALA A 49 0.95 -3.65 13.31
CA ALA A 49 1.95 -2.63 13.62
C ALA A 49 3.41 -3.14 13.77
N SER A 50 3.68 -4.42 13.49
CA SER A 50 4.92 -5.07 13.91
C SER A 50 5.85 -5.42 12.74
N ARG A 51 5.30 -5.70 11.56
CA ARG A 51 6.11 -6.03 10.37
C ARG A 51 6.66 -4.75 9.76
N VAL A 52 7.98 -4.58 9.75
CA VAL A 52 8.63 -3.45 9.08
C VAL A 52 9.00 -3.85 7.65
N THR A 53 8.52 -3.07 6.68
CA THR A 53 8.76 -3.20 5.24
C THR A 53 8.54 -1.83 4.62
N THR A 54 9.20 -1.56 3.51
CA THR A 54 9.17 -0.26 2.85
C THR A 54 8.72 -0.33 1.40
N ASP A 55 8.76 -1.52 0.81
CA ASP A 55 8.12 -1.87 -0.45
C ASP A 55 6.60 -1.94 -0.29
N VAL A 56 5.89 -1.23 -1.17
CA VAL A 56 4.43 -1.26 -1.28
C VAL A 56 4.08 -2.16 -2.45
N ASP A 57 3.59 -3.35 -2.13
CA ASP A 57 3.01 -4.30 -3.06
C ASP A 57 1.57 -3.93 -3.34
N ALA A 58 1.27 -3.48 -4.57
CA ALA A 58 -0.06 -3.02 -4.91
C ALA A 58 -0.49 -3.36 -6.34
N GLU A 59 -1.75 -3.76 -6.49
CA GLU A 59 -2.41 -3.90 -7.77
C GLU A 59 -3.41 -2.76 -7.99
N PHE A 60 -3.43 -2.22 -9.21
CA PHE A 60 -4.36 -1.16 -9.61
C PHE A 60 -5.49 -1.76 -10.45
N ALA A 61 -6.75 -1.53 -10.04
CA ALA A 61 -7.94 -2.03 -10.74
C ALA A 61 -8.23 -1.32 -12.08
N GLY A 62 -7.19 -0.74 -12.70
CA GLY A 62 -7.26 0.05 -13.91
C GLY A 62 -5.88 0.27 -14.50
N ARG A 63 -5.83 0.61 -15.79
CA ARG A 63 -4.57 0.86 -16.49
C ARG A 63 -4.11 2.30 -16.24
N VAL A 64 -2.99 2.43 -15.55
CA VAL A 64 -2.32 3.72 -15.30
C VAL A 64 -0.85 3.61 -15.64
N LEU A 65 -0.24 4.73 -16.04
CA LEU A 65 1.20 4.82 -16.18
C LEU A 65 1.79 5.24 -14.83
N LEU A 66 2.38 4.30 -14.11
CA LEU A 66 2.94 4.56 -12.79
C LEU A 66 4.24 5.36 -12.91
N PRO A 67 4.37 6.48 -12.18
CA PRO A 67 5.67 7.15 -12.02
C PRO A 67 6.63 6.25 -11.23
N GLN A 68 7.88 6.15 -11.67
CA GLN A 68 8.90 5.29 -11.05
C GLN A 68 9.64 5.95 -9.87
N ASP A 69 9.40 7.23 -9.64
CA ASP A 69 10.17 8.10 -8.73
C ASP A 69 9.33 8.59 -7.53
N VAL A 70 8.27 7.86 -7.16
CA VAL A 70 7.47 8.19 -5.97
C VAL A 70 8.09 7.54 -4.75
N LEU A 71 8.85 8.34 -4.01
CA LEU A 71 9.52 7.97 -2.78
C LEU A 71 8.97 8.83 -1.62
N VAL A 72 8.76 8.21 -0.46
CA VAL A 72 8.31 8.90 0.75
C VAL A 72 9.25 8.60 1.90
N ASP A 73 9.95 9.63 2.36
CA ASP A 73 10.75 9.54 3.58
C ASP A 73 9.83 9.47 4.81
N VAL A 74 10.15 8.54 5.71
CA VAL A 74 9.52 8.40 7.01
C VAL A 74 10.58 8.18 8.09
N VAL A 75 10.29 8.63 9.30
CA VAL A 75 11.08 8.29 10.48
C VAL A 75 10.21 7.37 11.32
N LEU A 76 10.69 6.15 11.55
CA LEU A 76 9.99 5.16 12.36
C LEU A 76 9.89 5.61 13.82
N GLU A 77 9.06 4.91 14.59
CA GLU A 77 8.81 5.20 16.00
C GLU A 77 10.09 5.12 16.86
N ASP A 78 11.08 4.33 16.43
CA ASP A 78 12.38 4.20 17.09
C ASP A 78 13.43 5.24 16.62
N GLY A 79 13.05 6.15 15.72
CA GLY A 79 13.92 7.18 15.15
C GLY A 79 14.66 6.75 13.88
N THR A 80 14.49 5.51 13.41
CA THR A 80 15.16 5.02 12.19
C THR A 80 14.57 5.67 10.93
N PRO A 81 15.37 6.33 10.08
CA PRO A 81 14.91 6.83 8.79
C PRO A 81 14.68 5.68 7.79
N GLN A 82 13.58 5.74 7.05
CA GLN A 82 13.21 4.77 6.02
C GLN A 82 12.61 5.49 4.81
N VAL A 83 12.62 4.83 3.65
CA VAL A 83 12.01 5.34 2.42
C VAL A 83 10.99 4.34 1.92
N ILE A 84 9.72 4.74 1.88
CA ILE A 84 8.64 3.94 1.32
C ILE A 84 8.57 4.17 -0.19
N TYR A 85 8.42 3.09 -0.96
CA TYR A 85 8.33 3.12 -2.41
C TYR A 85 7.34 2.08 -2.94
N LEU A 86 6.80 2.33 -4.13
CA LEU A 86 5.95 1.36 -4.83
C LEU A 86 6.82 0.30 -5.51
N ASP A 87 6.58 -0.99 -5.24
CA ASP A 87 7.24 -2.04 -6.02
C ASP A 87 6.57 -2.15 -7.40
N THR A 88 7.26 -1.63 -8.42
CA THR A 88 6.79 -1.67 -9.81
C THR A 88 6.98 -3.03 -10.49
N ASN A 89 7.68 -3.97 -9.83
CA ASN A 89 7.81 -5.35 -10.30
C ASN A 89 6.78 -6.29 -9.67
N TYR A 90 6.01 -5.79 -8.70
CA TYR A 90 4.93 -6.55 -8.09
C TYR A 90 3.89 -6.97 -9.15
N ASN A 91 3.54 -8.25 -9.15
CA ASN A 91 2.56 -8.81 -10.06
C ASN A 91 1.66 -9.80 -9.30
N PRO A 92 0.33 -9.59 -9.26
CA PRO A 92 -0.60 -10.46 -8.55
C PRO A 92 -0.58 -11.90 -9.08
N THR A 93 -0.22 -12.13 -10.34
CA THR A 93 -0.13 -13.47 -10.97
C THR A 93 0.84 -14.41 -10.24
N PHE A 94 1.90 -13.86 -9.62
CA PHE A 94 2.91 -14.64 -8.89
C PHE A 94 2.90 -14.40 -7.38
N ALA A 95 2.39 -13.25 -6.93
CA ALA A 95 2.51 -12.80 -5.54
C ALA A 95 1.22 -12.94 -4.72
N LEU A 96 0.04 -12.91 -5.36
CA LEU A 96 -1.25 -13.17 -4.71
C LEU A 96 -1.73 -14.56 -5.09
N MET A 97 -1.77 -15.45 -4.10
CA MET A 97 -2.06 -16.88 -4.30
C MET A 97 -3.55 -17.23 -4.16
N HIS A 98 -4.38 -16.31 -3.67
CA HIS A 98 -5.80 -16.56 -3.48
C HIS A 98 -6.58 -16.06 -4.70
N GLU A 99 -7.39 -16.90 -5.32
CA GLU A 99 -8.14 -16.56 -6.54
C GLU A 99 -9.18 -15.45 -6.31
N ASP A 100 -9.76 -15.39 -5.10
CA ASP A 100 -10.83 -14.45 -4.75
C ASP A 100 -10.33 -13.21 -3.98
N TYR A 101 -9.02 -12.92 -3.99
CA TYR A 101 -8.43 -11.85 -3.17
C TYR A 101 -9.08 -10.47 -3.35
N GLN A 102 -9.63 -10.18 -4.54
CA GLN A 102 -10.34 -8.91 -4.79
C GLN A 102 -11.66 -8.87 -4.03
N GLU A 103 -12.41 -9.97 -4.02
CA GLU A 103 -13.69 -10.10 -3.30
C GLU A 103 -13.49 -10.19 -1.79
N ASP A 104 -12.42 -10.85 -1.36
CA ASP A 104 -12.04 -11.00 0.05
C ASP A 104 -11.29 -9.79 0.62
N SER A 105 -10.95 -8.83 -0.23
CA SER A 105 -10.31 -7.60 0.23
C SER A 105 -11.23 -6.78 1.12
N ILE A 106 -10.64 -6.02 2.04
CA ILE A 106 -11.36 -5.14 2.95
C ILE A 106 -10.85 -3.70 2.82
N PRO A 107 -11.73 -2.68 2.93
CA PRO A 107 -11.34 -1.29 2.83
C PRO A 107 -10.46 -0.88 4.01
N VAL A 108 -9.43 -0.08 3.73
CA VAL A 108 -8.43 0.45 4.68
C VAL A 108 -8.65 1.93 4.96
#